data_AF-A0A540ML66-F1
#
_entry.id   AF-A0A540ML66-F1
#
_cell.length_a   1.000
_cell.length_b   1.000
_cell.length_c   1.000
_cell.angle_alpha   90.00
_cell.angle_beta   90.00
_cell.angle_gamma   90.00
#
_symmetry.space_group_name_H-M   'P 1'
#
loop_
_entity.id
_entity.type
_entity.pdbx_description
1 polymer ?
#
loop_
_entity_poly.entity_id
_entity_poly.type
_entity_poly.pdbx_seq_one_letter_code
_entity_poly.pdbx_strand_id
1 'polypeptide(L)'
;MASWNSIPLEITYEVLGWVAFLSWTVGAYPQIVLNFRRKSVVGLNFDFVVLNLTKQSAYLIYNASLYFSSAVQKQYFEKYGKEQMIPVAANDVAFSIHAVLMTAVTLCQIAIYERGNQRVSKISFGIVAAVWLGAAVCVFLALPTHSWLWLISIFK
;
A
#
# COMPACT_ATOMS: atom_id res chain seq x y z
N MET A 1 19.42 -7.50 28.73
CA MET A 1 18.88 -6.69 27.62
C MET A 1 18.18 -7.67 26.69
N ALA A 2 16.86 -7.59 26.52
CA ALA A 2 16.17 -8.49 25.60
C ALA A 2 16.73 -8.26 24.19
N SER A 3 17.02 -9.33 23.46
CA SER A 3 17.40 -9.20 22.06
C SER A 3 16.23 -8.56 21.30
N TRP A 4 16.52 -7.69 20.33
CA TRP A 4 15.48 -7.00 19.56
C TRP A 4 14.60 -7.96 18.73
N ASN A 5 15.03 -9.23 18.59
CA ASN A 5 14.30 -10.34 18.01
C ASN A 5 13.70 -11.30 19.08
N SER A 6 13.39 -10.80 20.27
CA SER A 6 12.80 -11.61 21.34
C SER A 6 11.31 -11.89 21.07
N ILE A 7 10.87 -13.11 21.38
CA ILE A 7 9.48 -13.57 21.20
C ILE A 7 8.44 -12.60 21.80
N PRO A 8 8.63 -12.02 23.01
CA PRO A 8 7.64 -11.09 23.57
C PRO A 8 7.48 -9.81 22.74
N LEU A 9 8.57 -9.33 22.12
CA LEU A 9 8.54 -8.12 21.30
C LEU A 9 7.87 -8.38 19.95
N GLU A 10 8.12 -9.56 19.36
CA GLU A 10 7.45 -10.02 18.14
C GLU A 10 5.93 -10.12 18.34
N ILE A 11 5.47 -10.77 19.41
CA ILE A 11 4.04 -10.85 19.75
C ILE A 11 3.44 -9.45 19.94
N THR A 12 4.16 -8.56 20.64
CA THR A 12 3.69 -7.19 20.86
C THR A 12 3.54 -6.42 19.55
N TYR A 13 4.51 -6.57 18.65
CA TYR A 13 4.49 -5.97 17.32
C TYR A 13 3.28 -6.46 16.50
N GLU A 14 3.01 -7.77 16.47
CA GLU A 14 1.85 -8.32 15.77
C GLU A 14 0.52 -7.82 16.33
N VAL A 15 0.36 -7.82 17.67
CA VAL A 15 -0.87 -7.36 18.33
C VAL A 15 -1.12 -5.89 18.04
N LEU A 16 -0.10 -5.03 18.18
CA LEU A 16 -0.23 -3.60 17.87
C LEU A 16 -0.50 -3.38 16.38
N GLY A 17 0.08 -4.18 15.50
CA GLY A 17 -0.17 -4.15 14.06
C GLY A 17 -1.63 -4.43 13.71
N TRP A 18 -2.23 -5.46 14.30
CA TRP A 18 -3.65 -5.77 14.11
C TRP A 18 -4.59 -4.73 14.72
N VAL A 19 -4.27 -4.17 15.89
CA VAL A 19 -5.04 -3.07 16.49
C VAL A 19 -4.99 -1.83 15.60
N ALA A 20 -3.82 -1.49 15.07
CA ALA A 20 -3.66 -0.39 14.13
C ALA A 20 -4.49 -0.64 12.85
N PHE A 21 -4.40 -1.83 12.26
CA PHE A 21 -5.22 -2.23 11.10
C PHE A 21 -6.72 -2.00 11.35
N LEU A 22 -7.24 -2.43 12.50
CA LEU A 22 -8.65 -2.27 12.85
C LEU A 22 -9.04 -0.79 13.03
N SER A 23 -8.19 -0.01 13.70
CA SER A 23 -8.42 1.42 13.92
C SER A 23 -8.51 2.19 12.59
N TRP A 24 -7.53 1.95 11.69
CA TRP A 24 -7.54 2.55 10.36
C TRP A 24 -8.73 2.11 9.52
N THR A 25 -9.11 0.83 9.61
CA THR A 25 -10.28 0.27 8.94
C THR A 25 -11.53 1.04 9.38
N VAL A 26 -11.80 1.15 10.68
CA VAL A 26 -12.97 1.88 11.20
C VAL A 26 -12.97 3.34 10.75
N GLY A 27 -11.80 3.99 10.72
CA GLY A 27 -11.67 5.38 10.27
C GLY A 27 -11.94 5.61 8.77
N ALA A 28 -11.78 4.58 7.93
CA ALA A 28 -11.95 4.71 6.48
C ALA A 28 -13.43 4.63 6.02
N TYR A 29 -14.27 3.88 6.75
CA TYR A 29 -15.66 3.62 6.36
C TYR A 29 -16.60 4.84 6.35
N PRO A 30 -16.48 5.83 7.26
CA PRO A 30 -17.37 6.99 7.28
C PRO A 30 -17.47 7.70 5.93
N GLN A 31 -16.35 7.86 5.20
CA GLN A 31 -16.36 8.51 3.88
C GLN A 31 -17.14 7.69 2.85
N ILE A 32 -16.92 6.37 2.81
CA ILE A 32 -17.61 5.46 1.87
C ILE A 32 -19.12 5.47 2.15
N VAL A 33 -19.50 5.39 3.43
CA VAL A 33 -20.91 5.43 3.86
C VAL A 33 -21.54 6.78 3.54
N LEU A 34 -20.84 7.88 3.77
CA LEU A 34 -21.33 9.23 3.47
C LEU A 34 -21.60 9.40 1.97
N ASN A 35 -20.66 9.00 1.12
CA ASN A 35 -20.82 9.02 -0.33
C ASN A 35 -22.02 8.17 -0.76
N PHE A 36 -22.18 6.97 -0.19
CA PHE A 36 -23.31 6.08 -0.49
C PHE A 36 -24.66 6.67 -0.08
N ARG A 37 -24.74 7.32 1.10
CA ARG A 37 -25.97 7.95 1.61
C ARG A 37 -26.35 9.20 0.82
N ARG A 38 -25.37 10.05 0.49
CA ARG A 38 -25.61 11.30 -0.24
C ARG A 38 -25.79 11.07 -1.75
N LYS A 39 -25.38 9.91 -2.28
CA LYS A 39 -25.26 9.64 -3.73
C LYS A 39 -24.50 10.75 -4.48
N SER A 40 -23.57 11.39 -3.75
CA SER A 40 -22.77 12.50 -4.22
C SER A 40 -21.41 12.44 -3.55
N VAL A 41 -20.37 12.71 -4.32
CA VAL A 41 -18.98 12.83 -3.88
C VAL A 41 -18.53 14.29 -3.83
N VAL A 42 -19.47 15.24 -3.89
CA VAL A 42 -19.15 16.68 -3.83
C VAL A 42 -18.53 17.03 -2.47
N GLY A 43 -17.33 17.61 -2.52
CA GLY A 43 -16.50 17.92 -1.36
C GLY A 43 -15.37 16.92 -1.11
N LEU A 44 -15.38 15.75 -1.77
CA LEU A 44 -14.26 14.82 -1.75
C LEU A 44 -13.14 15.30 -2.68
N ASN A 45 -11.90 15.27 -2.23
CA ASN A 45 -10.76 15.62 -3.07
C ASN A 45 -10.34 14.42 -3.95
N PHE A 46 -10.57 14.51 -5.26
CA PHE A 46 -10.27 13.41 -6.19
C PHE A 46 -8.76 13.17 -6.36
N ASP A 47 -7.96 14.22 -6.26
CA ASP A 47 -6.50 14.11 -6.34
C ASP A 47 -5.97 13.27 -5.19
N PHE A 48 -6.47 13.53 -3.98
CA PHE A 48 -6.14 12.72 -2.81
C PHE A 48 -6.48 11.24 -3.03
N VAL A 49 -7.67 10.93 -3.58
CA VAL A 49 -8.08 9.54 -3.79
C VAL A 49 -7.18 8.82 -4.80
N VAL A 50 -6.84 9.47 -5.92
CA VAL A 50 -5.97 8.87 -6.95
C VAL A 50 -4.53 8.70 -6.44
N LEU A 51 -3.99 9.70 -5.75
CA LEU A 51 -2.66 9.62 -5.16
C LEU A 51 -2.62 8.57 -4.04
N ASN A 52 -3.66 8.49 -3.22
CA ASN A 52 -3.76 7.47 -2.18
C ASN A 52 -3.86 6.06 -2.78
N LEU A 53 -4.56 5.86 -3.90
CA LEU A 53 -4.56 4.57 -4.58
C LEU A 53 -3.14 4.18 -5.02
N THR A 54 -2.41 5.11 -5.63
CA THR A 54 -1.02 4.88 -6.05
C THR A 54 -0.15 4.48 -4.87
N LYS A 55 -0.20 5.26 -3.78
CA LYS A 55 0.54 4.99 -2.54
C LYS A 55 0.21 3.61 -1.96
N GLN A 56 -1.06 3.28 -1.79
CA GLN A 56 -1.47 2.00 -1.18
C GLN A 56 -1.17 0.82 -2.09
N SER A 57 -1.20 1.00 -3.41
CA SER A 57 -0.82 -0.05 -4.38
C SER A 57 0.68 -0.32 -4.34
N ALA A 58 1.53 0.72 -4.30
CA ALA A 58 2.97 0.56 -4.13
C ALA A 58 3.31 -0.15 -2.80
N TYR A 59 2.68 0.28 -1.71
CA TYR A 59 2.84 -0.35 -0.40
C TYR A 59 2.40 -1.82 -0.39
N LEU A 60 1.29 -2.15 -1.07
CA LEU A 60 0.85 -3.53 -1.25
C LEU A 60 1.86 -4.35 -2.06
N ILE A 61 2.40 -3.80 -3.16
CA ILE A 61 3.42 -4.48 -3.97
C ILE A 61 4.64 -4.80 -3.10
N TYR A 62 5.13 -3.85 -2.31
CA TYR A 62 6.25 -4.06 -1.39
C TYR A 62 5.96 -5.16 -0.37
N ASN A 63 4.87 -5.02 0.39
CA ASN A 63 4.53 -5.95 1.47
C ASN A 63 4.23 -7.34 0.93
N ALA A 64 3.39 -7.48 -0.09
CA ALA A 64 3.03 -8.78 -0.66
C ALA A 64 4.26 -9.48 -1.28
N SER A 65 5.12 -8.74 -1.98
CA SER A 65 6.32 -9.33 -2.59
C SER A 65 7.32 -9.80 -1.53
N LEU A 66 7.58 -9.00 -0.50
CA LEU A 66 8.51 -9.36 0.57
C LEU A 66 7.95 -10.47 1.47
N TYR A 67 6.64 -10.51 1.67
CA TYR A 67 5.97 -11.52 2.51
C TYR A 67 5.80 -12.88 1.82
N PHE A 68 5.43 -12.92 0.53
CA PHE A 68 5.14 -14.16 -0.18
C PHE A 68 6.29 -14.69 -1.05
N SER A 69 7.17 -13.83 -1.58
CA SER A 69 8.20 -14.28 -2.54
C SER A 69 9.44 -14.80 -1.83
N SER A 70 9.64 -16.13 -1.88
CA SER A 70 10.85 -16.78 -1.37
C SER A 70 12.14 -16.27 -2.04
N ALA A 71 12.08 -15.87 -3.31
CA ALA A 71 13.21 -15.29 -4.02
C ALA A 71 13.63 -13.93 -3.43
N VAL A 72 12.66 -13.08 -3.10
CA VAL A 72 12.91 -11.77 -2.48
C VAL A 72 13.42 -11.95 -1.04
N GLN A 73 12.83 -12.87 -0.29
CA GLN A 73 13.27 -13.20 1.07
C GLN A 73 14.70 -13.74 1.08
N LYS A 74 15.04 -14.63 0.14
CA LYS A 74 16.42 -15.12 -0.01
C LYS A 74 17.40 -13.98 -0.24
N GLN A 75 17.11 -13.06 -1.16
CA GLN A 75 17.95 -11.88 -1.41
C GLN A 75 18.02 -10.95 -0.19
N TYR A 76 16.95 -10.85 0.59
CA TYR A 76 16.94 -10.09 1.84
C TYR A 76 17.92 -10.69 2.86
N PHE A 77 17.86 -12.00 3.10
CA PHE A 77 18.77 -12.68 4.02
C PHE A 77 20.21 -12.72 3.52
N GLU A 78 20.44 -12.78 2.21
CA GLU A 78 21.78 -12.65 1.63
C GLU A 78 22.38 -11.26 1.87
N LYS A 79 21.55 -10.20 1.85
CA LYS A 79 21.99 -8.82 2.03
C LYS A 79 22.15 -8.41 3.50
N TYR A 80 21.21 -8.81 4.36
CA TYR A 80 21.12 -8.34 5.75
C TYR A 80 21.51 -9.40 6.79
N GLY A 81 21.65 -10.66 6.39
CA GLY A 81 21.99 -11.79 7.26
C GLY A 81 20.77 -12.64 7.62
N LYS A 82 21.00 -13.95 7.86
CA LYS A 82 19.96 -14.95 8.14
C LYS A 82 19.30 -14.81 9.52
N GLU A 83 19.95 -14.11 10.45
CA GLU A 83 19.44 -13.87 11.80
C GLU A 83 18.47 -12.68 11.88
N GLN A 84 18.34 -11.91 10.80
CA GLN A 84 17.43 -10.77 10.73
C GLN A 84 15.99 -11.23 10.50
N MET A 85 15.04 -10.47 11.02
CA MET A 85 13.62 -10.70 10.80
C MET A 85 13.17 -10.01 9.50
N ILE A 86 12.25 -10.63 8.76
CA ILE A 86 11.61 -9.96 7.63
C ILE A 86 10.72 -8.83 8.19
N PRO A 87 10.90 -7.58 7.75
CA PRO A 87 10.25 -6.41 8.36
C PRO A 87 8.80 -6.20 7.88
N VAL A 88 8.11 -7.28 7.50
CA VAL A 88 6.74 -7.26 6.99
C VAL A 88 5.98 -8.38 7.66
N ALA A 89 4.90 -8.02 8.36
CA ALA A 89 3.99 -8.97 8.98
C ALA A 89 2.69 -9.14 8.19
N ALA A 90 1.91 -10.15 8.56
CA ALA A 90 0.64 -10.45 7.91
C ALA A 90 -0.36 -9.28 7.98
N ASN A 91 -0.35 -8.51 9.07
CA ASN A 91 -1.20 -7.33 9.23
C ASN A 91 -0.86 -6.23 8.22
N ASP A 92 0.40 -6.07 7.81
CA ASP A 92 0.79 -5.04 6.83
C ASP A 92 0.26 -5.38 5.43
N VAL A 93 0.29 -6.67 5.07
CA VAL A 93 -0.31 -7.19 3.84
C VAL A 93 -1.83 -7.04 3.90
N ALA A 94 -2.48 -7.47 4.98
CA ALA A 94 -3.93 -7.36 5.15
C ALA A 94 -4.40 -5.89 5.09
N PHE A 95 -3.69 -4.98 5.76
CA PHE A 95 -3.96 -3.55 5.73
C PHE A 95 -3.85 -2.96 4.34
N SER A 96 -2.75 -3.25 3.64
CA SER A 96 -2.52 -2.70 2.30
C SER A 96 -3.55 -3.21 1.27
N ILE A 97 -3.92 -4.50 1.31
CA ILE A 97 -5.02 -5.04 0.49
C ILE A 97 -6.33 -4.30 0.79
N HIS A 98 -6.70 -4.22 2.07
CA HIS A 98 -7.93 -3.56 2.49
C HIS A 98 -7.96 -2.08 2.05
N ALA A 99 -6.87 -1.35 2.23
CA ALA A 99 -6.77 0.05 1.87
C ALA A 99 -6.89 0.28 0.35
N VAL A 100 -6.30 -0.59 -0.48
CA VAL A 100 -6.48 -0.56 -1.94
C VAL A 100 -7.95 -0.81 -2.30
N LEU A 101 -8.59 -1.82 -1.70
CA LEU A 101 -10.01 -2.12 -1.93
C LEU A 101 -10.93 -0.94 -1.55
N MET A 102 -10.73 -0.35 -0.36
CA MET A 102 -11.53 0.80 0.08
C MET A 102 -11.34 2.02 -0.81
N THR A 103 -10.11 2.25 -1.29
CA THR A 103 -9.84 3.34 -2.22
C THR A 103 -10.45 3.06 -3.59
N ALA A 104 -10.41 1.81 -4.07
CA ALA A 104 -11.07 1.40 -5.31
C ALA A 104 -12.59 1.57 -5.23
N VAL A 105 -13.23 1.19 -4.12
CA VAL A 105 -14.65 1.47 -3.88
C VAL A 105 -14.94 2.97 -3.94
N THR A 106 -14.10 3.79 -3.33
CA THR A 106 -14.24 5.26 -3.38
C THR A 106 -14.10 5.80 -4.81
N LEU A 107 -13.19 5.25 -5.62
CA LEU A 107 -13.06 5.60 -7.04
C LEU A 107 -14.29 5.19 -7.86
N CYS A 108 -14.86 4.01 -7.60
CA CYS A 108 -16.12 3.60 -8.20
C CYS A 108 -17.25 4.58 -7.82
N GLN A 109 -17.31 5.03 -6.57
CA GLN A 109 -18.26 6.06 -6.14
C GLN A 109 -18.04 7.38 -6.89
N ILE A 110 -16.79 7.82 -7.10
CA ILE A 110 -16.48 9.02 -7.89
C ILE A 110 -16.93 8.89 -9.35
N ALA A 111 -16.86 7.67 -9.92
CA ALA A 111 -17.27 7.42 -11.30
C ALA A 111 -18.80 7.40 -11.48
N ILE A 112 -19.56 6.98 -10.46
CA ILE A 112 -21.01 6.73 -10.56
C ILE A 112 -21.84 7.88 -9.97
N TYR A 113 -21.38 8.52 -8.89
CA TYR A 113 -22.16 9.51 -8.15
C TYR A 113 -21.95 10.95 -8.63
N GLU A 114 -22.85 11.83 -8.21
CA GLU A 114 -22.81 13.25 -8.53
C GLU A 114 -21.51 13.88 -8.02
N ARG A 115 -20.73 14.45 -8.95
CA ARG A 115 -19.40 15.02 -8.70
C ARG A 115 -19.32 16.53 -8.96
N GLY A 116 -20.41 17.14 -9.45
CA GLY A 116 -20.41 18.53 -9.88
C GLY A 116 -19.32 18.81 -10.91
N ASN A 117 -18.60 19.91 -10.72
CA ASN A 117 -17.51 20.34 -11.59
C ASN A 117 -16.11 19.85 -11.15
N GLN A 118 -16.02 19.02 -10.09
CA GLN A 118 -14.74 18.51 -9.60
C GLN A 118 -14.13 17.52 -10.59
N ARG A 119 -12.82 17.64 -10.82
CA ARG A 119 -12.03 16.76 -11.69
C ARG A 119 -10.68 16.51 -11.05
N VAL A 120 -10.06 15.38 -11.42
CA VAL A 120 -8.66 15.12 -11.08
C VAL A 120 -7.79 16.17 -11.79
N SER A 121 -6.87 16.80 -11.07
CA SER A 121 -5.97 17.77 -11.66
C SER A 121 -4.98 17.11 -12.61
N LYS A 122 -4.60 17.87 -13.66
CA LYS A 122 -3.59 17.41 -14.63
C LYS A 122 -2.23 17.13 -13.96
N ILE A 123 -1.93 17.85 -12.87
CA ILE A 123 -0.70 17.65 -12.09
C ILE A 123 -0.74 16.29 -11.41
N SER A 124 -1.82 15.98 -10.68
CA SER A 124 -1.99 14.68 -10.01
C SER A 124 -1.96 13.53 -11.01
N PHE A 125 -2.60 13.69 -12.17
CA PHE A 125 -2.50 12.71 -13.27
C PHE A 125 -1.06 12.54 -13.76
N GLY A 126 -0.33 13.64 -13.97
CA GLY A 126 1.07 13.63 -14.39
C GLY A 126 1.99 12.93 -13.38
N ILE A 127 1.79 13.17 -12.07
CA ILE A 127 2.54 12.51 -10.99
C ILE A 127 2.29 11.01 -11.03
N VAL A 128 1.02 10.59 -11.09
CA VAL A 128 0.64 9.18 -11.12
C VAL A 128 1.25 8.49 -12.35
N ALA A 129 1.13 9.11 -13.53
CA ALA A 129 1.72 8.58 -14.75
C ALA A 129 3.26 8.44 -14.62
N ALA A 130 3.94 9.47 -14.11
CA ALA A 130 5.40 9.43 -13.93
C ALA A 130 5.83 8.32 -12.96
N VAL A 131 5.13 8.15 -11.84
CA VAL A 131 5.40 7.10 -10.85
C VAL A 131 5.25 5.71 -11.48
N TRP A 132 4.14 5.44 -12.16
CA TRP A 132 3.89 4.11 -12.75
C TRP A 132 4.77 3.82 -13.97
N LEU A 133 5.12 4.84 -14.76
CA LEU A 133 6.10 4.69 -15.85
C LEU A 133 7.50 4.42 -15.29
N GLY A 134 7.91 5.14 -14.25
CA GLY A 134 9.18 4.89 -13.55
C GLY A 134 9.23 3.47 -12.97
N ALA A 135 8.16 3.03 -12.31
CA ALA A 135 8.01 1.66 -11.81
C ALA A 135 8.16 0.63 -12.94
N ALA A 136 7.52 0.84 -14.10
CA ALA A 136 7.64 -0.06 -15.24
C ALA A 136 9.09 -0.15 -15.75
N VAL A 137 9.79 0.99 -15.87
CA VAL A 137 11.22 1.01 -16.24
C VAL A 137 12.06 0.22 -15.24
N CYS A 138 11.83 0.40 -13.94
CA CYS A 138 12.55 -0.35 -12.91
C CYS A 138 12.32 -1.87 -13.01
N VAL A 139 11.10 -2.31 -13.35
CA VAL A 139 10.81 -3.73 -13.61
C VAL A 139 11.67 -4.25 -14.77
N PHE A 140 11.74 -3.52 -15.88
CA PHE A 140 12.56 -3.92 -17.03
C PHE A 140 14.05 -3.98 -16.71
N LEU A 141 14.56 -3.10 -15.84
CA LEU A 141 15.96 -3.14 -15.39
C LEU A 141 16.25 -4.30 -14.42
N ALA A 142 15.27 -4.67 -13.59
CA ALA A 142 15.42 -5.76 -12.63
C ALA A 142 15.33 -7.15 -13.26
N LEU A 143 14.65 -7.28 -14.41
CA LEU A 143 14.41 -8.56 -15.10
C LEU A 143 15.70 -9.32 -15.45
N PRO A 144 16.71 -8.72 -16.13
CA PRO A 144 17.92 -9.46 -16.53
C PRO A 144 18.82 -9.83 -15.35
N THR A 145 18.82 -9.01 -14.30
CA THR A 145 19.69 -9.19 -13.14
C THR A 145 19.03 -9.98 -12.01
N HIS A 146 17.74 -10.31 -12.15
CA HIS A 146 16.91 -10.89 -11.09
C HIS A 146 17.00 -10.12 -9.77
N SER A 147 17.18 -8.79 -9.80
CA SER A 147 17.37 -7.95 -8.61
C SER A 147 16.04 -7.59 -7.94
N TRP A 148 15.27 -8.61 -7.53
CA TRP A 148 13.90 -8.46 -7.03
C TRP A 148 13.82 -7.65 -5.73
N LEU A 149 14.76 -7.84 -4.79
CA LEU A 149 14.79 -7.06 -3.54
C LEU A 149 15.03 -5.58 -3.81
N TRP A 150 15.90 -5.25 -4.78
CA TRP A 150 16.13 -3.87 -5.20
C TRP A 150 14.87 -3.28 -5.83
N LEU A 151 14.22 -4.03 -6.72
CA LEU A 151 12.98 -3.61 -7.37
C LEU A 151 11.91 -3.24 -6.35
N ILE A 152 11.63 -4.14 -5.40
CA ILE A 152 10.58 -3.89 -4.40
C ILE A 152 10.93 -2.73 -3.47
N SER A 153 12.23 -2.49 -3.20
CA SER A 153 12.66 -1.40 -2.33
C SER A 153 12.35 0.00 -2.87
N ILE A 154 12.09 0.12 -4.18
CA ILE A 154 11.63 1.37 -4.81
C ILE A 154 10.17 1.67 -4.44
N PHE A 155 9.38 0.65 -4.11
CA PHE A 155 7.97 0.78 -3.73
C PHE A 155 7.76 0.93 -2.22
N LYS A 156 8.84 0.90 -1.43
CA LYS A 156 8.81 1.09 0.03
C LYS A 156 8.51 2.54 0.38
#